data_AF-A0A1Y4EYI3-F1
#
_entry.id   AF-A0A1Y4EYI3-F1
#
_cell.length_a   1.000
_cell.length_b   1.000
_cell.length_c   1.000
_cell.angle_alpha   90.00
_cell.angle_beta   90.00
_cell.angle_gamma   90.00
#
_symmetry.space_group_name_H-M   'P 1'
#
loop_
_entity.id
_entity.type
_entity.pdbx_description
1 polymer ?
#
loop_
_entity_poly.entity_id
_entity_poly.type
_entity_poly.pdbx_seq_one_letter_code
_entity_poly.pdbx_strand_id
1 'polypeptide(L)'
;MVKEYSRNKSVRISGGKKEIDAAEKMLDSISDIDEEIPQFYTKREGDVRLQIQDAMEKFSVKASILVNGNTVYPYSVIIKEYRRLKKSGKLERMTNRFYDFLMNFDIAHYSKNGYIDYYGNDFGEMYDQVLAHADTPRWHTDVQRILDTIWAEYKGVTDDMAA
;
A
#
# COMPACT_ATOMS: atom_id res chain seq x y z
N MET A 1 -4.68 15.59 -10.43
CA MET A 1 -5.17 16.69 -9.57
C MET A 1 -4.99 16.26 -8.13
N VAL A 2 -4.66 17.17 -7.22
CA VAL A 2 -4.60 16.88 -5.77
C VAL A 2 -5.62 17.75 -5.07
N LYS A 3 -6.35 17.17 -4.10
CA LYS A 3 -7.37 17.84 -3.29
C LYS A 3 -7.14 17.51 -1.82
N GLU A 4 -7.18 18.52 -0.96
CA GLU A 4 -7.28 18.31 0.50
C GLU A 4 -8.72 17.91 0.84
N TYR A 5 -8.89 16.86 1.64
CA TYR A 5 -10.21 16.41 2.06
C TYR A 5 -10.80 17.41 3.07
N SER A 6 -12.02 17.89 2.81
CA SER A 6 -12.60 19.03 3.53
C SER A 6 -12.81 18.78 5.02
N ARG A 7 -13.05 17.53 5.43
CA ARG A 7 -13.30 17.13 6.81
C ARG A 7 -12.02 16.81 7.59
N ASN A 8 -10.91 16.52 6.92
CA ASN A 8 -9.63 16.24 7.57
C ASN A 8 -8.45 16.68 6.71
N LYS A 9 -7.73 17.72 7.16
CA LYS A 9 -6.62 18.35 6.43
C LYS A 9 -5.37 17.46 6.32
N SER A 10 -5.24 16.47 7.21
CA SER A 10 -4.19 15.46 7.14
C SER A 10 -4.43 14.46 6.01
N VAL A 11 -5.64 14.44 5.42
CA VAL A 11 -6.00 13.56 4.30
C VAL A 11 -5.99 14.32 2.98
N ARG A 12 -5.23 13.80 2.01
CA ARG A 12 -5.19 14.32 0.63
C ARG A 12 -5.59 13.23 -0.35
N ILE A 13 -6.22 13.64 -1.45
CA ILE A 13 -6.69 12.76 -2.50
C ILE A 13 -6.05 13.19 -3.82
N SER A 14 -5.42 12.25 -4.52
CA SER A 14 -4.80 12.49 -5.82
C SER A 14 -5.42 11.60 -6.89
N GLY A 15 -5.84 12.18 -8.01
CA GLY A 15 -6.45 11.46 -9.12
C GLY A 15 -7.13 12.36 -10.14
N GLY A 16 -7.93 11.76 -11.01
CA GLY A 16 -8.89 12.46 -11.86
C GLY A 16 -10.12 12.92 -11.07
N LYS A 17 -10.86 13.92 -11.58
CA LYS A 17 -12.02 14.51 -10.87
C LYS A 17 -13.03 13.46 -10.39
N LYS A 18 -13.46 12.56 -11.29
CA LYS A 18 -14.41 11.47 -10.93
C LYS A 18 -13.86 10.51 -9.87
N GLU A 19 -12.56 10.29 -9.85
CA GLU A 19 -11.91 9.39 -8.88
C GLU A 19 -11.82 10.06 -7.51
N ILE A 20 -11.55 11.38 -7.49
CA ILE A 20 -11.59 12.20 -6.28
C ILE A 20 -13.00 12.24 -5.70
N ASP A 21 -14.02 12.51 -6.52
CA ASP A 21 -15.41 12.55 -6.05
C ASP A 21 -15.86 11.20 -5.45
N ALA A 22 -15.37 10.07 -6.01
CA ALA A 22 -15.63 8.74 -5.47
C ALA A 22 -14.88 8.47 -4.16
N ALA A 23 -13.62 8.91 -4.06
CA ALA A 23 -12.81 8.81 -2.86
C ALA A 23 -13.41 9.63 -1.69
N GLU A 24 -13.93 10.83 -1.96
CA GLU A 24 -14.58 11.65 -0.93
C GLU A 24 -15.81 10.96 -0.36
N LYS A 25 -16.68 10.39 -1.22
CA LYS A 25 -17.84 9.63 -0.76
C LYS A 25 -17.47 8.42 0.09
N MET A 26 -16.36 7.76 -0.23
CA MET A 26 -15.82 6.68 0.60
C MET A 26 -15.34 7.21 1.95
N LEU A 27 -14.56 8.29 1.97
CA LEU A 27 -14.07 8.90 3.21
C LEU A 27 -15.22 9.39 4.10
N ASP A 28 -16.29 9.91 3.51
CA ASP A 28 -17.50 10.34 4.23
C ASP A 28 -18.20 9.19 4.97
N SER A 29 -17.95 7.93 4.57
CA SER A 29 -18.48 6.74 5.25
C SER A 29 -17.73 6.34 6.52
N ILE A 30 -16.57 6.96 6.80
CA ILE A 30 -15.78 6.72 7.99
C ILE A 30 -16.23 7.71 9.08
N SER A 31 -16.82 7.20 10.16
CA SER A 31 -17.52 8.01 11.17
C SER A 31 -16.63 9.09 11.80
N ASP A 32 -15.43 8.72 12.22
CA ASP A 32 -14.55 9.62 12.99
C ASP A 32 -13.44 10.23 12.12
N ILE A 33 -13.60 10.23 10.79
CA ILE A 33 -12.54 10.66 9.87
C ILE A 33 -12.12 12.12 10.08
N ASP A 34 -12.99 12.96 10.62
CA ASP A 34 -12.76 14.39 10.89
C ASP A 34 -11.97 14.67 12.17
N GLU A 35 -11.74 13.67 13.03
CA GLU A 35 -10.87 13.87 14.19
C GLU A 35 -9.44 14.18 13.73
N GLU A 36 -8.86 15.21 14.34
CA GLU A 36 -7.50 15.66 14.05
C GLU A 36 -6.50 14.53 14.26
N ILE A 37 -5.49 14.49 13.40
CA ILE A 37 -4.34 13.60 13.54
C ILE A 37 -3.15 14.47 13.98
N PRO A 38 -2.87 14.58 15.29
CA PRO A 38 -1.74 15.38 15.77
C PRO A 38 -0.44 14.84 15.19
N GLN A 39 0.45 15.74 14.77
CA GLN A 39 1.71 15.43 14.09
C GLN A 39 2.59 14.40 14.82
N PHE A 40 2.49 14.31 16.14
CA PHE A 40 3.29 13.40 16.98
C PHE A 40 2.51 12.21 17.54
N TYR A 41 1.24 12.04 17.16
CA TYR A 41 0.38 11.00 17.70
C TYR A 41 0.19 9.85 16.71
N THR A 42 1.24 9.02 16.62
CA THR A 42 1.36 7.91 15.66
C THR A 42 0.24 6.87 15.75
N LYS A 43 -0.39 6.73 16.92
CA LYS A 43 -1.50 5.80 17.13
C LYS A 43 -2.73 6.21 16.30
N ARG A 44 -3.15 7.47 16.37
CA ARG A 44 -4.33 7.94 15.64
C ARG A 44 -4.12 7.87 14.13
N GLU A 45 -2.93 8.23 13.65
CA GLU A 45 -2.59 8.07 12.24
C GLU A 45 -2.74 6.60 11.83
N GLY A 46 -2.18 5.67 12.60
CA GLY A 46 -2.34 4.25 12.35
C GLY A 46 -3.80 3.77 12.32
N ASP A 47 -4.63 4.24 13.25
CA ASP A 47 -6.05 3.89 13.29
C ASP A 47 -6.79 4.40 12.04
N VAL A 48 -6.57 5.67 11.65
CA VAL A 48 -7.19 6.27 10.45
C VAL A 48 -6.74 5.55 9.18
N ARG A 49 -5.46 5.18 9.08
CA ARG A 49 -4.93 4.45 7.93
C ARG A 49 -5.62 3.10 7.74
N LEU A 50 -5.86 2.35 8.82
CA LEU A 50 -6.61 1.09 8.77
C LEU A 50 -8.08 1.31 8.40
N GLN A 51 -8.73 2.33 8.95
CA GLN A 51 -10.12 2.67 8.60
C GLN A 51 -10.27 2.99 7.11
N ILE A 52 -9.33 3.76 6.55
CA ILE A 52 -9.30 4.08 5.11
C ILE A 52 -9.08 2.80 4.30
N GLN A 53 -8.13 1.95 4.70
CA GLN A 53 -7.86 0.69 4.01
C GLN A 53 -9.10 -0.23 4.03
N ASP A 54 -9.79 -0.36 5.17
CA ASP A 54 -11.03 -1.15 5.27
C ASP A 54 -12.18 -0.56 4.44
N ALA A 55 -12.25 0.77 4.31
CA ALA A 55 -13.20 1.41 3.42
C ALA A 55 -12.89 1.13 1.95
N MET A 56 -11.62 1.11 1.55
CA MET A 56 -11.21 0.76 0.18
C MET A 56 -11.61 -0.67 -0.23
N GLU A 57 -11.75 -1.58 0.73
CA GLU A 57 -12.25 -2.94 0.45
C GLU A 57 -13.74 -2.96 0.11
N LYS A 58 -14.51 -1.97 0.58
CA LYS A 58 -15.95 -1.83 0.33
C LYS A 58 -16.25 -0.96 -0.88
N PHE A 59 -15.41 0.03 -1.13
CA PHE A 59 -15.58 1.01 -2.20
C PHE A 59 -14.40 0.94 -3.17
N SER A 60 -14.67 0.58 -4.43
CA SER A 60 -13.64 0.55 -5.47
C SER A 60 -13.17 1.97 -5.82
N VAL A 61 -12.12 2.44 -5.15
CA VAL A 61 -11.55 3.77 -5.34
C VAL A 61 -10.22 3.68 -6.10
N LYS A 62 -10.12 4.43 -7.20
CA LYS A 62 -8.92 4.49 -8.04
C LYS A 62 -7.95 5.60 -7.65
N ALA A 63 -8.44 6.66 -7.00
CA ALA A 63 -7.59 7.73 -6.50
C ALA A 63 -6.57 7.21 -5.48
N SER A 64 -5.44 7.88 -5.37
CA SER A 64 -4.52 7.71 -4.24
C SER A 64 -5.03 8.56 -3.09
N ILE A 65 -5.10 7.96 -1.90
CA ILE A 65 -5.43 8.65 -0.66
C ILE A 65 -4.18 8.68 0.19
N LEU A 66 -3.80 9.86 0.68
CA LEU A 66 -2.60 10.09 1.46
C LEU A 66 -2.99 10.59 2.84
N VAL A 67 -2.42 10.01 3.89
CA VAL A 67 -2.50 10.49 5.28
C VAL A 67 -1.14 11.06 5.65
N ASN A 68 -1.10 12.32 6.08
CA ASN A 68 0.13 13.05 6.39
C ASN A 68 1.20 12.97 5.29
N GLY A 69 0.76 12.89 4.03
CA GLY A 69 1.64 12.81 2.85
C GLY A 69 2.06 11.39 2.45
N ASN A 70 1.62 10.34 3.17
CA ASN A 70 1.94 8.96 2.85
C ASN A 70 0.71 8.20 2.34
N THR A 71 0.88 7.43 1.26
CA THR A 71 -0.21 6.72 0.59
C THR A 71 -0.78 5.59 1.45
N VAL A 72 -2.12 5.52 1.56
CA VAL A 72 -2.83 4.34 2.06
C VAL A 72 -3.02 3.35 0.92
N TYR A 73 -2.58 2.11 1.10
CA TYR A 73 -2.66 1.09 0.05
C TYR A 73 -3.87 0.17 0.23
N PRO A 74 -4.69 -0.06 -0.83
CA PRO A 74 -5.79 -1.02 -0.78
C PRO A 74 -5.25 -2.44 -0.61
N TYR A 75 -5.66 -3.10 0.47
CA TYR A 75 -5.12 -4.38 0.91
C TYR A 75 -5.28 -5.47 -0.16
N SER A 76 -6.51 -5.70 -0.64
CA SER A 76 -6.77 -6.79 -1.59
C SER A 76 -6.07 -6.60 -2.93
N VAL A 77 -5.89 -5.35 -3.37
CA VAL A 77 -5.20 -5.03 -4.62
C VAL A 77 -3.73 -5.37 -4.52
N ILE A 78 -3.06 -4.96 -3.44
CA ILE A 78 -1.64 -5.26 -3.22
C ILE A 78 -1.40 -6.76 -3.05
N ILE A 79 -2.19 -7.43 -2.21
CA ILE A 79 -2.05 -8.87 -1.97
C ILE A 79 -2.34 -9.69 -3.23
N LYS A 80 -3.35 -9.31 -4.02
CA LYS A 80 -3.64 -9.98 -5.31
C LYS A 80 -2.47 -9.85 -6.28
N GLU A 81 -1.86 -8.68 -6.36
CA GLU A 81 -0.70 -8.46 -7.23
C GLU A 81 0.54 -9.20 -6.73
N TYR A 82 0.83 -9.16 -5.42
CA TYR A 82 1.88 -9.96 -4.79
C TYR A 82 1.74 -11.44 -5.17
N ARG A 83 0.57 -12.04 -4.93
CA ARG A 83 0.30 -13.46 -5.26
C ARG A 83 0.47 -13.75 -6.75
N ARG A 84 0.09 -12.81 -7.62
CA ARG A 84 0.26 -12.95 -9.06
C ARG A 84 1.73 -12.98 -9.45
N LEU A 85 2.53 -12.03 -8.96
CA LEU A 85 3.96 -11.91 -9.26
C LEU A 85 4.75 -13.08 -8.66
N LYS A 86 4.41 -13.47 -7.42
CA LYS A 86 4.93 -14.68 -6.76
C LYS A 86 4.68 -15.92 -7.61
N LYS A 87 3.44 -16.10 -8.10
CA LYS A 87 3.07 -17.25 -8.94
C LYS A 87 3.80 -17.24 -10.29
N SER A 88 4.02 -16.08 -10.91
CA SER A 88 4.78 -16.02 -12.16
C SER A 88 6.29 -16.12 -11.97
N GLY A 89 6.80 -15.86 -10.76
CA GLY A 89 8.24 -15.75 -10.49
C GLY A 89 8.89 -14.56 -11.18
N LYS A 90 8.09 -13.62 -11.70
CA LYS A 90 8.54 -12.50 -12.55
C LYS A 90 7.91 -11.20 -12.13
N LEU A 91 8.67 -10.10 -12.25
CA LEU A 91 8.21 -8.73 -11.99
C LEU A 91 7.53 -8.09 -13.21
N GLU A 92 7.62 -8.74 -14.38
CA GLU A 92 7.02 -8.24 -15.60
C GLU A 92 5.52 -8.06 -15.41
N ARG A 93 5.01 -6.97 -16.00
CA ARG A 93 3.62 -6.54 -15.86
C ARG A 93 3.24 -6.11 -14.44
N MET A 94 4.20 -5.90 -13.52
CA MET A 94 3.93 -5.25 -12.23
C MET A 94 3.15 -3.96 -12.44
N THR A 95 2.07 -3.80 -11.68
CA THR A 95 1.26 -2.58 -11.69
C THR A 95 2.04 -1.42 -11.06
N ASN A 96 1.74 -0.19 -11.51
CA ASN A 96 2.36 0.99 -10.91
C ASN A 96 2.04 1.09 -9.41
N ARG A 97 0.84 0.68 -8.98
CA ARG A 97 0.45 0.71 -7.56
C ARG A 97 1.28 -0.23 -6.69
N PHE A 98 1.63 -1.41 -7.18
CA PHE A 98 2.49 -2.33 -6.43
C PHE A 98 3.94 -1.88 -6.43
N TYR A 99 4.43 -1.31 -7.54
CA TYR A 99 5.71 -0.62 -7.56
C TYR A 99 5.75 0.52 -6.53
N ASP A 100 4.75 1.40 -6.51
CA ASP A 100 4.64 2.49 -5.52
C ASP A 100 4.59 1.95 -4.08
N PHE A 101 4.05 0.74 -3.86
CA PHE A 101 4.09 0.07 -2.56
C PHE A 101 5.51 -0.39 -2.20
N LEU A 102 6.24 -1.00 -3.13
CA LEU A 102 7.64 -1.43 -2.92
C LEU A 102 8.58 -0.24 -2.62
N MET A 103 8.28 0.94 -3.17
CA MET A 103 9.03 2.17 -2.90
C MET A 103 8.98 2.62 -1.43
N ASN A 104 8.14 2.02 -0.57
CA ASN A 104 8.22 2.26 0.88
C ASN A 104 9.50 1.65 1.50
N PHE A 105 10.12 0.69 0.82
CA PHE A 105 11.23 -0.10 1.35
C PHE A 105 12.51 0.08 0.52
N ASP A 106 12.36 0.33 -0.77
CA ASP A 106 13.47 0.45 -1.70
C ASP A 106 13.26 1.64 -2.64
N ILE A 107 13.86 2.78 -2.27
CA ILE A 107 13.72 4.05 -2.97
C ILE A 107 14.78 4.27 -4.07
N ALA A 108 15.70 3.33 -4.27
CA ALA A 108 16.89 3.56 -5.11
C ALA A 108 16.57 3.60 -6.61
N HIS A 109 15.41 3.10 -7.04
CA HIS A 109 15.08 2.94 -8.44
C HIS A 109 14.01 3.93 -8.89
N TYR A 110 14.42 4.95 -9.65
CA TYR A 110 13.59 6.09 -10.09
C TYR A 110 12.46 5.77 -11.09
N SER A 111 12.33 4.53 -11.53
CA SER A 111 11.22 4.11 -12.39
C SER A 111 10.91 2.63 -12.23
N LYS A 112 9.67 2.25 -12.53
CA LYS A 112 9.23 0.86 -12.50
C LYS A 112 10.06 -0.06 -13.41
N ASN A 113 10.42 0.41 -14.60
CA ASN A 113 11.22 -0.41 -15.52
C ASN A 113 12.65 -0.58 -15.00
N GLY A 114 13.26 0.49 -14.48
CA GLY A 114 14.58 0.38 -13.83
C GLY A 114 14.57 -0.54 -12.61
N TYR A 115 13.47 -0.55 -11.85
CA TYR A 115 13.27 -1.50 -10.74
C TYR A 115 13.22 -2.95 -11.23
N ILE A 116 12.43 -3.22 -12.29
CA ILE A 116 12.35 -4.56 -12.90
C ILE A 116 13.73 -5.01 -13.42
N ASP A 117 14.45 -4.12 -14.11
CA ASP A 117 15.76 -4.42 -14.68
C ASP A 117 16.81 -4.70 -13.59
N TYR A 118 16.79 -3.94 -12.48
CA TYR A 118 17.71 -4.12 -11.36
C TYR A 118 17.61 -5.51 -10.73
N TYR A 119 16.39 -5.99 -10.49
CA TYR A 119 16.13 -7.33 -9.96
C TYR A 119 16.10 -8.41 -11.05
N GLY A 120 16.56 -8.12 -12.28
CA GLY A 120 16.63 -9.11 -13.36
C GLY A 120 15.28 -9.70 -13.76
N ASN A 121 14.18 -8.96 -13.55
CA ASN A 121 12.80 -9.43 -13.70
C ASN A 121 12.49 -10.67 -12.82
N ASP A 122 13.19 -10.85 -11.69
CA ASP A 122 13.03 -11.98 -10.79
C ASP A 122 12.26 -11.58 -9.52
N PHE A 123 11.17 -12.29 -9.25
CA PHE A 123 10.37 -12.01 -8.05
C PHE A 123 11.03 -12.51 -6.76
N GLY A 124 11.72 -13.65 -6.80
CA GLY A 124 12.41 -14.22 -5.64
C GLY A 124 13.54 -13.32 -5.20
N GLU A 125 14.35 -12.83 -6.14
CA GLU A 125 15.43 -11.89 -5.86
C GLU A 125 14.90 -10.60 -5.20
N MET A 126 13.84 -10.01 -5.77
CA MET A 126 13.19 -8.83 -5.18
C MET A 126 12.61 -9.13 -3.80
N TYR A 127 12.00 -10.29 -3.62
CA TYR A 127 11.45 -10.67 -2.32
C TYR A 127 12.58 -10.76 -1.27
N ASP A 128 13.64 -11.49 -1.55
CA ASP A 128 14.73 -11.75 -0.61
C ASP A 128 15.48 -10.46 -0.25
N GLN A 129 15.71 -9.57 -1.22
CA GLN A 129 16.41 -8.31 -0.98
C GLN A 129 15.54 -7.22 -0.33
N VAL A 130 14.23 -7.19 -0.63
CA VAL A 130 13.34 -6.09 -0.24
C VAL A 130 12.29 -6.54 0.76
N LEU A 131 11.41 -7.46 0.38
CA LEU A 131 10.24 -7.80 1.18
C LEU A 131 10.58 -8.65 2.41
N ALA A 132 11.59 -9.51 2.35
CA ALA A 132 12.02 -10.35 3.47
C ALA A 132 12.57 -9.54 4.65
N HIS A 133 13.04 -8.32 4.38
CA HIS A 133 13.66 -7.41 5.34
C HIS A 133 12.93 -6.08 5.47
N ALA A 134 11.75 -5.96 4.85
CA ALA A 134 10.95 -4.75 4.89
C ALA A 134 10.59 -4.38 6.34
N ASP A 135 10.72 -3.09 6.67
CA ASP A 135 10.24 -2.52 7.92
C ASP A 135 9.44 -1.28 7.62
N THR A 136 8.54 -0.91 8.52
CA THR A 136 7.70 0.27 8.37
C THR A 136 7.47 0.94 9.72
N PRO A 137 7.43 2.27 9.78
CA PRO A 137 7.22 2.95 11.05
C PRO A 137 5.84 2.61 11.64
N ARG A 138 5.72 2.68 12.98
CA ARG A 138 4.53 2.22 13.72
C ARG A 138 3.18 2.82 13.29
N TRP A 139 3.18 3.97 12.63
CA TRP A 139 1.98 4.64 12.11
C TRP A 139 1.55 4.12 10.73
N HIS A 140 2.41 3.39 10.00
CA HIS A 140 2.14 2.70 8.74
C HIS A 140 1.44 1.34 8.94
N THR A 141 0.38 1.34 9.73
CA THR A 141 -0.37 0.14 10.13
C THR A 141 -1.01 -0.62 8.95
N ASP A 142 -1.46 0.08 7.92
CA ASP A 142 -2.02 -0.49 6.69
C ASP A 142 -0.94 -1.22 5.85
N VAL A 143 0.28 -0.67 5.81
CA VAL A 143 1.45 -1.27 5.16
C VAL A 143 1.90 -2.48 5.97
N GLN A 144 1.97 -2.36 7.31
CA GLN A 144 2.31 -3.47 8.19
C GLN A 144 1.35 -4.65 8.02
N ARG A 145 0.04 -4.40 7.95
CA ARG A 145 -0.97 -5.45 7.72
C ARG A 145 -0.74 -6.20 6.41
N ILE A 146 -0.29 -5.51 5.36
CA ILE A 146 0.07 -6.13 4.08
C ILE A 146 1.34 -6.97 4.25
N LEU A 147 2.38 -6.44 4.89
CA LEU A 147 3.64 -7.15 5.15
C LEU A 147 3.42 -8.43 5.96
N ASP A 148 2.63 -8.37 7.02
CA ASP A 148 2.30 -9.52 7.86
C ASP A 148 1.70 -10.66 7.03
N THR A 149 0.83 -10.33 6.07
CA THR A 149 0.22 -11.29 5.15
C THR A 149 1.25 -11.84 4.16
N ILE A 150 2.07 -10.97 3.57
CA ILE A 150 3.14 -11.35 2.65
C ILE A 150 4.10 -12.35 3.32
N TRP A 151 4.53 -12.07 4.54
CA TRP A 151 5.44 -12.93 5.31
C TRP A 151 4.80 -14.25 5.72
N ALA A 152 3.55 -14.24 6.17
CA ALA A 152 2.82 -15.46 6.48
C ALA A 152 2.70 -16.37 5.25
N GLU A 153 2.37 -15.81 4.09
CA GLU A 153 2.22 -16.57 2.84
C GLU A 153 3.54 -17.07 2.25
N TYR A 154 4.65 -16.38 2.50
CA TYR A 154 5.95 -16.82 1.99
C TYR A 154 6.55 -17.95 2.83
N LYS A 155 6.45 -17.85 4.17
CA LYS A 155 6.89 -18.91 5.10
C LYS A 155 6.16 -20.24 4.88
N GLY A 156 4.88 -20.19 4.47
CA GLY A 156 4.11 -21.40 4.15
C GLY A 156 4.63 -22.21 2.95
N VAL A 157 5.55 -21.68 2.13
CA VAL A 157 6.11 -22.42 0.97
C VAL A 157 7.39 -23.19 1.33
N THR A 158 8.19 -22.69 2.26
CA THR A 158 9.42 -23.38 2.69
C THR A 158 9.13 -24.65 3.49
N ASP A 159 8.00 -24.69 4.21
CA ASP A 159 7.61 -25.86 5.00
C ASP A 159 6.98 -26.97 4.13
N ASP A 160 6.23 -26.61 3.07
CA ASP A 160 5.59 -27.57 2.15
C ASP A 160 6.56 -28.19 1.12
N MET A 161 7.75 -27.60 0.92
CA MET A 161 8.81 -28.19 0.09
C MET A 161 9.81 -29.03 0.89
N ALA A 162 9.66 -29.07 2.22
CA ALA A 162 10.50 -29.84 3.14
C ALA A 162 9.81 -31.09 3.72
N ALA A 163 8.58 -31.40 3.29
CA ALA A 163 7.80 -32.58 3.66
C ALA A 163 7.66 -33.56 2.48
#